data_AF-J0LDZ5-F1
#
_entry.id   AF-J0LDZ5-F1
#
_cell.length_a   1.000
_cell.length_b   1.000
_cell.length_c   1.000
_cell.angle_alpha   90.00
_cell.angle_beta   90.00
_cell.angle_gamma   90.00
#
_symmetry.space_group_name_H-M   'P 1'
#
loop_
_entity.id
_entity.type
_entity.pdbx_description
1 polymer ?
#
loop_
_entity_poly.entity_id
_entity_poly.type
_entity_poly.pdbx_seq_one_letter_code
_entity_poly.pdbx_strand_id
1 'polypeptide(L)'
;RVHIRPNYINLKGDGRAERNSVTGMDGIGCSKYYSTYGKGGLTGGLMVLWCTHSVCYGFHCIPRGEGHDDVFSALYCYFERMPRKFIYDFACALAPYCMAREPDLFRNTLCICDKFHGSNHSSCSDACMMTNYIKTDPSLDKYNSSAAESGNSAMARIRKSMSYMTQRHAIIFVQVFLSLWNRVKQRRMHDSL
;
A
#
# COMPACT_ATOMS: atom_id res chain seq x y z
N ARG A 1 9.90 -8.41 -10.42
CA ARG A 1 10.60 -9.36 -9.52
C ARG A 1 9.57 -9.86 -8.50
N VAL A 2 9.66 -11.11 -8.03
CA VAL A 2 8.85 -11.59 -6.91
C VAL A 2 9.82 -11.79 -5.74
N HIS A 3 9.67 -10.99 -4.69
CA HIS A 3 10.46 -11.14 -3.47
C HIS A 3 9.92 -12.36 -2.72
N ILE A 4 10.76 -13.37 -2.55
CA ILE A 4 10.47 -14.47 -1.64
C ILE A 4 11.10 -14.09 -0.30
N ARG A 5 10.24 -13.78 0.66
CA ARG A 5 10.64 -13.42 2.02
C ARG A 5 11.51 -14.52 2.65
N PRO A 6 12.75 -14.20 3.09
CA PRO A 6 13.55 -15.14 3.88
C PRO A 6 12.87 -15.42 5.24
N ASN A 7 12.98 -16.65 5.72
CA ASN A 7 12.56 -17.00 7.08
C ASN A 7 13.71 -16.75 8.06
N TYR A 8 13.49 -15.85 9.02
CA TYR A 8 14.43 -15.50 10.07
C TYR A 8 14.14 -16.32 11.32
N ILE A 9 14.75 -17.50 11.40
CA ILE A 9 14.54 -18.50 12.48
C ILE A 9 14.73 -17.90 13.89
N ASN A 10 15.64 -16.94 14.03
CA ASN A 10 15.97 -16.32 15.32
C ASN A 10 15.06 -15.15 15.71
N LEU A 11 14.21 -14.66 14.80
CA LEU A 11 13.31 -13.55 15.09
C LEU A 11 11.99 -14.11 15.63
N LYS A 12 11.70 -13.87 16.92
CA LYS A 12 10.44 -14.31 17.55
C LYS A 12 9.24 -13.74 16.80
N GLY A 13 8.40 -14.63 16.27
CA GLY A 13 7.19 -14.25 15.52
C GLY A 13 7.35 -14.21 14.00
N ASP A 14 8.54 -14.47 13.48
CA ASP A 14 8.79 -14.54 12.04
C ASP A 14 7.98 -15.66 11.36
N GLY A 15 7.41 -15.38 10.18
CA GLY A 15 6.59 -16.34 9.43
C GLY A 15 5.16 -16.54 9.98
N ARG A 16 4.83 -15.95 11.14
CA ARG A 16 3.45 -15.89 11.61
C ARG A 16 2.71 -14.83 10.81
N ALA A 17 1.46 -15.10 10.43
CA ALA A 17 0.58 -14.06 9.92
C ALA A 17 0.59 -12.91 10.94
N GLU A 18 0.92 -11.71 10.49
CA GLU A 18 0.85 -10.53 11.32
C GLU A 18 -0.60 -10.38 11.73
N ARG A 19 -0.92 -10.84 12.94
CA ARG A 19 -2.16 -10.46 13.59
C ARG A 19 -1.92 -9.00 13.91
N ASN A 20 -2.47 -8.10 13.10
CA ASN A 20 -2.83 -6.79 13.60
C ASN A 20 -3.61 -7.08 14.86
N SER A 21 -2.97 -6.86 16.01
CA SER A 21 -3.61 -7.00 17.30
C SER A 21 -4.86 -6.16 17.20
N VAL A 22 -6.03 -6.81 17.23
CA VAL A 22 -7.32 -6.11 17.31
C VAL A 22 -7.36 -5.55 18.73
N THR A 23 -6.59 -4.51 18.99
CA THR A 23 -6.58 -3.83 20.28
C THR A 23 -7.68 -2.81 20.22
N GLY A 24 -8.85 -3.21 20.72
CA GLY A 24 -9.96 -2.32 21.01
C GLY A 24 -11.13 -2.42 20.05
N MET A 25 -12.30 -2.01 20.55
CA MET A 25 -13.59 -1.94 19.86
C MET A 25 -13.57 -1.06 18.59
N ASP A 26 -12.45 -0.38 18.30
CA ASP A 26 -12.33 0.65 17.25
C ASP A 26 -11.57 0.19 15.97
N GLY A 27 -11.13 -1.08 15.89
CA GLY A 27 -10.83 -1.73 14.59
C GLY A 27 -9.72 -1.12 13.73
N ILE A 28 -8.56 -0.79 14.32
CA ILE A 28 -7.36 -0.26 13.61
C ILE A 28 -6.50 -1.39 13.02
N GLY A 29 -7.12 -2.37 12.35
CA GLY A 29 -6.40 -3.49 11.73
C GLY A 29 -6.78 -3.70 10.27
N CYS A 30 -5.78 -3.89 9.39
CA CYS A 30 -5.99 -4.29 7.98
C CYS A 30 -6.73 -5.64 7.82
N SER A 31 -6.99 -6.35 8.91
CA SER A 31 -7.80 -7.58 8.94
C SER A 31 -9.31 -7.32 9.02
N LYS A 32 -9.78 -6.05 9.04
CA LYS A 32 -11.20 -5.67 9.23
C LYS A 32 -12.18 -6.41 8.32
N TYR A 33 -11.74 -6.88 7.15
CA TYR A 33 -12.57 -7.63 6.20
C TYR A 33 -12.05 -9.02 5.85
N TYR A 34 -10.95 -9.49 6.45
CA TYR A 34 -10.35 -10.78 6.10
C TYR A 34 -11.32 -11.95 6.31
N SER A 35 -12.11 -11.92 7.39
CA SER A 35 -13.14 -12.92 7.70
C SER A 35 -14.29 -12.95 6.68
N THR A 36 -14.55 -11.83 6.01
CA THR A 36 -15.57 -11.70 4.95
C THR A 36 -15.07 -12.24 3.61
N TYR A 37 -13.78 -12.04 3.30
CA TYR A 37 -13.18 -12.48 2.03
C TYR A 37 -12.72 -13.94 2.05
N GLY A 38 -12.14 -14.41 3.17
CA GLY A 38 -11.61 -15.76 3.30
C GLY A 38 -12.67 -16.86 3.21
N LYS A 39 -13.93 -16.58 3.59
CA LYS A 39 -15.04 -17.54 3.46
C LYS A 39 -15.50 -17.76 2.01
N GLY A 40 -15.16 -16.85 1.08
CA GLY A 40 -15.62 -16.89 -0.31
C GLY A 40 -14.63 -17.45 -1.33
N GLY A 41 -13.44 -17.92 -0.90
CA GLY A 41 -12.40 -18.38 -1.83
C GLY A 41 -11.82 -17.28 -2.73
N LEU A 42 -12.01 -16.01 -2.36
CA LEU A 42 -11.54 -14.85 -3.12
C LEU A 42 -10.04 -14.63 -2.85
N THR A 43 -9.32 -14.08 -3.84
CA THR A 43 -7.91 -13.70 -3.70
C THR A 43 -7.72 -12.79 -2.48
N GLY A 44 -6.63 -12.97 -1.72
CA GLY A 44 -6.41 -12.29 -0.44
C GLY A 44 -6.28 -10.76 -0.49
N GLY A 45 -6.22 -10.16 -1.69
CA GLY A 45 -6.24 -8.72 -1.93
C GLY A 45 -5.35 -8.30 -3.10
N LEU A 46 -5.46 -7.03 -3.49
CA LEU A 46 -4.53 -6.37 -4.40
C LEU A 46 -4.11 -5.05 -3.75
N MET A 47 -2.81 -4.81 -3.67
CA MET A 47 -2.27 -3.50 -3.32
C MET A 47 -1.74 -2.85 -4.59
N VAL A 48 -2.20 -1.64 -4.91
CA VAL A 48 -1.75 -0.90 -6.10
C VAL A 48 -0.91 0.28 -5.67
N LEU A 49 0.23 0.48 -6.32
CA LEU A 49 1.14 1.58 -6.08
C LEU A 49 0.80 2.74 -6.99
N TRP A 50 0.48 3.88 -6.40
CA TRP A 50 0.08 5.09 -7.10
C TRP A 50 1.08 6.22 -6.86
N CYS A 51 1.29 7.06 -7.87
CA CYS A 51 1.90 8.36 -7.66
C CYS A 51 0.83 9.40 -7.29
N THR A 52 1.27 10.58 -6.83
CA THR A 52 0.38 11.71 -6.48
C THR A 52 -0.44 12.23 -7.67
N HIS A 53 -0.05 11.92 -8.91
CA HIS A 53 -0.82 12.25 -10.11
C HIS A 53 -1.85 11.17 -10.48
N SER A 54 -2.06 10.18 -9.61
CA SER A 54 -2.90 8.99 -9.86
C SER A 54 -2.45 8.13 -11.04
N VAL A 55 -1.15 8.10 -11.34
CA VAL A 55 -0.56 7.12 -12.27
C VAL A 55 -0.16 5.89 -11.47
N CYS A 56 -0.51 4.71 -11.97
CA CYS A 56 -0.14 3.44 -11.37
C CYS A 56 1.30 3.08 -11.73
N TYR A 57 2.13 2.73 -10.74
CA TYR A 57 3.46 2.15 -10.97
C TYR A 57 3.45 0.63 -11.06
N GLY A 58 2.52 -0.02 -10.34
CA GLY A 58 2.43 -1.47 -10.30
C GLY A 58 1.44 -1.94 -9.25
N PHE A 59 1.31 -3.26 -9.09
CA PHE A 59 0.43 -3.85 -8.09
C PHE A 59 1.00 -5.15 -7.53
N HIS A 60 0.73 -5.40 -6.26
CA HIS A 60 1.14 -6.60 -5.55
C HIS A 60 -0.09 -7.44 -5.21
N CYS A 61 -0.01 -8.75 -5.47
CA CYS A 61 -1.07 -9.69 -5.12
C CYS A 61 -0.87 -10.18 -3.68
N ILE A 62 -1.89 -9.98 -2.86
CA ILE A 62 -1.88 -10.38 -1.45
C ILE A 62 -2.59 -11.73 -1.35
N PRO A 63 -1.93 -12.82 -0.89
CA PRO A 63 -2.52 -14.14 -0.92
C PRO A 63 -3.38 -14.49 0.32
N ARG A 64 -3.04 -13.96 1.51
CA ARG A 64 -3.66 -14.38 2.79
C ARG A 64 -4.07 -13.23 3.73
N GLY A 65 -3.99 -11.98 3.29
CA GLY A 65 -4.33 -10.79 4.07
C GLY A 65 -3.18 -9.80 4.15
N GLU A 66 -3.49 -8.51 4.10
CA GLU A 66 -2.50 -7.43 4.05
C GLU A 66 -1.71 -7.32 5.36
N GLY A 67 -0.39 -7.46 5.28
CA GLY A 67 0.55 -7.15 6.36
C GLY A 67 1.70 -6.26 5.88
N HIS A 68 2.61 -5.90 6.80
CA HIS A 68 3.76 -5.05 6.43
C HIS A 68 4.65 -5.70 5.37
N ASP A 69 4.74 -7.03 5.38
CA ASP A 69 5.54 -7.81 4.44
C ASP A 69 5.06 -7.67 2.99
N ASP A 70 3.74 -7.60 2.76
CA ASP A 70 3.18 -7.40 1.41
C ASP A 70 3.57 -6.02 0.87
N VAL A 71 3.47 -4.99 1.73
CA VAL A 71 3.83 -3.62 1.36
C VAL A 71 5.32 -3.52 1.08
N PHE A 72 6.14 -4.03 2.00
CA PHE A 72 7.59 -4.10 1.84
C PHE A 72 7.99 -4.84 0.56
N SER A 73 7.42 -6.03 0.33
CA SER A 73 7.71 -6.86 -0.83
C SER A 73 7.37 -6.14 -2.13
N ALA A 74 6.26 -5.41 -2.17
CA ALA A 74 5.94 -4.60 -3.34
C ALA A 74 6.99 -3.50 -3.55
N LEU A 75 7.29 -2.71 -2.52
CA LEU A 75 8.24 -1.61 -2.62
C LEU A 75 9.62 -2.10 -3.08
N TYR A 76 10.12 -3.18 -2.48
CA TYR A 76 11.37 -3.83 -2.83
C TYR A 76 11.40 -4.35 -4.27
N CYS A 77 10.27 -4.87 -4.77
CA CYS A 77 10.18 -5.41 -6.12
C CYS A 77 10.05 -4.35 -7.21
N TYR A 78 9.46 -3.20 -6.89
CA TYR A 78 9.13 -2.15 -7.86
C TYR A 78 10.16 -1.02 -7.90
N PHE A 79 10.88 -0.77 -6.80
CA PHE A 79 11.81 0.34 -6.72
C PHE A 79 13.24 -0.16 -6.49
N GLU A 80 14.11 0.06 -7.48
CA GLU A 80 15.56 -0.09 -7.29
C GLU A 80 16.10 1.02 -6.37
N ARG A 81 15.52 2.22 -6.48
CA ARG A 81 15.74 3.33 -5.57
C ARG A 81 14.39 3.81 -5.06
N MET A 82 14.21 3.78 -3.75
CA MET A 82 12.96 4.23 -3.14
C MET A 82 12.70 5.73 -3.39
N PRO A 83 11.42 6.13 -3.55
CA PRO A 83 11.05 7.54 -3.54
C PRO A 83 11.45 8.21 -2.22
N ARG A 84 11.71 9.51 -2.27
CA ARG A 84 12.05 10.31 -1.06
C ARG A 84 10.90 10.37 -0.05
N LYS A 85 9.66 10.25 -0.52
CA LYS A 85 8.44 10.35 0.29
C LYS A 85 7.54 9.18 -0.12
N PHE A 86 7.05 8.42 0.85
CA PHE A 86 6.13 7.31 0.66
C PHE A 86 4.92 7.50 1.58
N ILE A 87 3.72 7.54 1.02
CA ILE A 87 2.48 7.80 1.76
C ILE A 87 1.71 6.48 1.86
N TYR A 88 1.34 6.09 3.09
CA TYR A 88 0.60 4.86 3.35
C TYR A 88 -0.12 4.96 4.70
N ASP A 89 -1.37 4.50 4.78
CA ASP A 89 -2.21 4.65 5.98
C ASP A 89 -1.51 4.10 7.24
N PHE A 90 -0.86 2.95 7.13
CA PHE A 90 -0.15 2.32 8.25
C PHE A 90 1.37 2.55 8.22
N ALA A 91 1.82 3.71 7.69
CA ALA A 91 3.24 4.05 7.56
C ALA A 91 4.00 4.06 8.91
N CYS A 92 3.30 4.36 10.01
CA CYS A 92 3.87 4.40 11.36
C CYS A 92 4.59 3.09 11.77
N ALA A 93 4.02 1.94 11.43
CA ALA A 93 4.58 0.63 11.72
C ALA A 93 5.40 0.08 10.55
N LEU A 94 5.04 0.46 9.32
CA LEU A 94 5.79 0.06 8.13
C LEU A 94 7.20 0.67 8.11
N ALA A 95 7.38 1.93 8.51
CA ALA A 95 8.67 2.61 8.46
C ALA A 95 9.77 1.87 9.25
N PRO A 96 9.59 1.54 10.55
CA PRO A 96 10.59 0.76 11.28
C PRO A 96 10.72 -0.66 10.71
N TYR A 97 9.65 -1.26 10.21
CA TYR A 97 9.69 -2.58 9.57
C TYR A 97 10.62 -2.60 8.35
N CYS A 98 10.51 -1.60 7.48
CA CYS A 98 11.35 -1.45 6.28
C CYS A 98 12.81 -1.17 6.66
N MET A 99 13.05 -0.25 7.59
CA MET A 99 14.40 0.11 8.05
C MET A 99 15.12 -1.05 8.73
N ALA A 100 14.40 -1.92 9.44
CA ALA A 100 14.98 -3.12 10.08
C ALA A 100 15.41 -4.20 9.07
N ARG A 101 14.85 -4.17 7.84
CA ARG A 101 15.10 -5.20 6.82
C ARG A 101 16.07 -4.75 5.74
N GLU A 102 15.84 -3.58 5.17
CA GLU A 102 16.62 -3.06 4.05
C GLU A 102 16.98 -1.58 4.29
N PRO A 103 17.81 -1.29 5.31
CA PRO A 103 18.13 0.08 5.68
C PRO A 103 18.74 0.87 4.52
N ASP A 104 19.56 0.25 3.67
CA ASP A 104 20.18 0.94 2.53
C ASP A 104 19.18 1.38 1.46
N LEU A 105 18.12 0.61 1.25
CA LEU A 105 17.07 0.96 0.30
C LEU A 105 16.18 2.09 0.85
N PHE A 106 15.89 2.07 2.16
CA PHE A 106 14.92 2.98 2.80
C PHE A 106 15.53 4.18 3.53
N ARG A 107 16.86 4.26 3.70
CA ARG A 107 17.56 5.31 4.46
C ARG A 107 17.23 6.76 4.08
N ASN A 108 16.81 6.98 2.84
CA ASN A 108 16.51 8.31 2.30
C ASN A 108 15.01 8.49 2.03
N THR A 109 14.16 7.62 2.58
CA THR A 109 12.72 7.62 2.36
C THR A 109 12.00 8.02 3.63
N LEU A 110 11.22 9.09 3.52
CA LEU A 110 10.30 9.50 4.55
C LEU A 110 8.95 8.78 4.34
N CYS A 111 8.61 7.88 5.25
CA CYS A 111 7.31 7.20 5.30
C CYS A 111 6.31 8.04 6.10
N ILE A 112 5.15 8.33 5.54
CA ILE A 112 4.17 9.25 6.10
C ILE A 112 2.77 8.64 6.07
N CYS A 113 2.04 8.74 7.18
CA CYS A 113 0.63 8.37 7.25
C CYS A 113 -0.22 9.34 6.43
N ASP A 114 -1.18 8.81 5.69
CA ASP A 114 -2.11 9.61 4.89
C ASP A 114 -2.85 10.66 5.74
N LYS A 115 -3.08 11.83 5.13
CA LYS A 115 -3.68 13.00 5.79
C LYS A 115 -5.09 12.73 6.33
N PHE A 116 -5.89 11.91 5.65
CA PHE A 116 -7.27 11.64 6.01
C PHE A 116 -7.40 10.51 7.04
N HIS A 117 -6.40 9.65 7.12
CA HIS A 117 -6.40 8.52 8.03
C HIS A 117 -5.66 8.80 9.35
N GLY A 118 -4.88 9.87 9.45
CA GLY A 118 -4.10 10.23 10.63
C GLY A 118 -4.90 10.30 11.94
N SER A 119 -6.20 10.65 11.90
CA SER A 119 -7.06 10.64 13.10
C SER A 119 -7.21 9.25 13.73
N ASN A 120 -7.03 8.19 12.94
CA ASN A 120 -7.14 6.81 13.40
C ASN A 120 -5.85 6.31 14.08
N HIS A 121 -4.80 7.14 14.16
CA HIS A 121 -3.49 6.80 14.71
C HIS A 121 -3.20 7.50 16.05
N SER A 122 -4.12 7.38 17.00
CA SER A 122 -4.03 8.04 18.30
C SER A 122 -2.86 7.59 19.19
N SER A 123 -2.32 6.38 18.97
CA SER A 123 -1.20 5.82 19.72
C SER A 123 0.15 5.91 18.98
N CYS A 124 0.15 6.42 17.75
CA CYS A 124 1.35 6.50 16.92
C CYS A 124 2.10 7.81 17.17
N SER A 125 3.40 7.82 16.87
CA SER A 125 4.20 9.04 17.00
C SER A 125 3.71 10.13 16.03
N ASP A 126 3.63 11.36 16.52
CA ASP A 126 3.36 12.55 15.69
C ASP A 126 4.33 12.71 14.51
N ALA A 127 5.52 12.13 14.62
CA ALA A 127 6.57 12.18 13.62
C ALA A 127 6.26 11.38 12.35
N CYS A 128 5.18 10.60 12.28
CA CYS A 128 4.77 9.94 11.03
C CYS A 128 3.53 10.57 10.39
N MET A 129 2.94 11.61 11.00
CA MET A 129 1.70 12.21 10.52
C MET A 129 1.96 13.28 9.47
N MET A 130 1.34 13.13 8.28
CA MET A 130 1.45 14.13 7.20
C MET A 130 0.99 15.52 7.66
N THR A 131 -0.07 15.58 8.46
CA THR A 131 -0.62 16.82 9.03
C THR A 131 0.41 17.59 9.87
N ASN A 132 1.29 16.89 10.59
CA ASN A 132 2.34 17.54 11.37
C ASN A 132 3.50 17.98 10.49
N TYR A 133 3.92 17.16 9.52
CA TYR A 133 4.94 17.57 8.57
C TYR A 133 4.53 18.77 7.71
N ILE A 134 3.24 18.90 7.35
CA ILE A 134 2.74 20.07 6.60
C ILE A 134 2.97 21.38 7.38
N LYS A 135 2.91 21.35 8.72
CA LYS A 135 3.17 22.54 9.54
C LYS A 135 4.62 23.04 9.40
N THR A 136 5.56 22.12 9.19
CA THR A 136 7.01 22.41 9.07
C THR A 136 7.48 22.53 7.62
N ASP A 137 6.90 21.75 6.70
CA ASP A 137 7.15 21.74 5.26
C ASP A 137 5.80 21.83 4.53
N PRO A 138 5.25 23.05 4.34
CA PRO A 138 3.97 23.25 3.67
C PRO A 138 3.94 22.74 2.22
N SER A 139 5.09 22.46 1.61
CA SER A 139 5.15 21.90 0.26
C SER A 139 4.52 20.51 0.18
N LEU A 140 4.45 19.78 1.30
CA LEU A 140 3.82 18.47 1.39
C LEU A 140 2.31 18.51 1.12
N ASP A 141 1.65 19.63 1.42
CA ASP A 141 0.19 19.75 1.23
C ASP A 141 -0.20 19.80 -0.25
N LYS A 142 0.77 20.04 -1.15
CA LYS A 142 0.58 20.00 -2.61
C LYS A 142 0.43 18.58 -3.15
N TYR A 143 0.88 17.57 -2.41
CA TYR A 143 0.77 16.19 -2.83
C TYR A 143 -0.64 15.66 -2.57
N ASN A 144 -1.25 15.13 -3.62
CA ASN A 144 -2.54 14.45 -3.52
C ASN A 144 -2.39 13.13 -2.77
N SER A 145 -2.61 13.16 -1.46
CA SER A 145 -2.55 11.96 -0.62
C SER A 145 -3.75 11.02 -0.86
N SER A 146 -4.88 11.55 -1.36
CA SER A 146 -6.06 10.78 -1.81
C SER A 146 -5.89 10.06 -3.15
N ALA A 147 -4.72 10.12 -3.80
CA ALA A 147 -4.49 9.47 -5.08
C ALA A 147 -4.73 7.96 -5.00
N ALA A 148 -4.33 7.33 -3.90
CA ALA A 148 -4.55 5.92 -3.65
C ALA A 148 -6.04 5.58 -3.47
N GLU A 149 -6.78 6.37 -2.70
CA GLU A 149 -8.22 6.19 -2.49
C GLU A 149 -9.03 6.33 -3.80
N SER A 150 -8.67 7.33 -4.60
CA SER A 150 -9.26 7.54 -5.94
C SER A 150 -8.97 6.37 -6.88
N GLY A 151 -7.73 5.85 -6.85
CA GLY A 151 -7.34 4.67 -7.61
C GLY A 151 -8.06 3.40 -7.15
N ASN A 152 -8.21 3.23 -5.84
CA ASN A 152 -8.91 2.09 -5.24
C ASN A 152 -10.40 2.07 -5.61
N SER A 153 -11.03 3.24 -5.73
CA SER A 153 -12.40 3.36 -6.26
C SER A 153 -12.51 2.85 -7.69
N ALA A 154 -11.49 3.06 -8.53
CA ALA A 154 -11.45 2.49 -9.87
C ALA A 154 -11.28 0.97 -9.85
N MET A 155 -10.42 0.45 -8.96
CA MET A 155 -10.23 -0.99 -8.76
C MET A 155 -11.51 -1.67 -8.25
N ALA A 156 -12.30 -1.00 -7.41
CA ALA A 156 -13.57 -1.51 -6.92
C ALA A 156 -14.56 -1.82 -8.07
N ARG A 157 -14.52 -1.06 -9.17
CA ARG A 157 -15.38 -1.27 -10.35
C ARG A 157 -15.11 -2.60 -11.05
N ILE A 158 -13.87 -3.08 -11.00
CA ILE A 158 -13.47 -4.33 -11.67
C ILE A 158 -13.44 -5.53 -10.73
N ARG A 159 -13.66 -5.32 -9.43
CA ARG A 159 -13.62 -6.36 -8.39
C ARG A 159 -14.54 -7.54 -8.68
N LYS A 160 -15.76 -7.29 -9.14
CA LYS A 160 -16.72 -8.35 -9.49
C LYS A 160 -16.24 -9.18 -10.68
N SER A 161 -15.66 -8.56 -11.71
CA SER A 161 -15.11 -9.29 -12.84
C SER A 161 -13.94 -10.18 -12.40
N MET A 162 -13.06 -9.66 -11.55
CA MET A 162 -11.92 -10.42 -11.02
C MET A 162 -12.35 -11.62 -10.17
N SER A 163 -13.46 -11.54 -9.42
CA SER A 163 -13.90 -12.66 -8.58
C SER A 163 -14.32 -13.91 -9.37
N TYR A 164 -14.59 -13.79 -10.67
CA TYR A 164 -14.90 -14.93 -11.55
C TYR A 164 -13.67 -15.44 -12.31
N MET A 165 -12.48 -14.90 -12.04
CA MET A 165 -11.24 -15.26 -12.74
C MET A 165 -10.34 -16.10 -11.85
N THR A 166 -9.62 -17.05 -12.45
CA THR A 166 -8.43 -17.64 -11.79
C THR A 166 -7.42 -16.54 -11.48
N GLN A 167 -6.56 -16.72 -10.48
CA GLN A 167 -5.53 -15.74 -10.11
C GLN A 167 -4.68 -15.28 -11.31
N ARG A 168 -4.24 -16.22 -12.17
CA ARG A 168 -3.44 -15.89 -13.37
C ARG A 168 -4.19 -14.94 -14.33
N HIS A 169 -5.45 -15.25 -14.62
CA HIS A 169 -6.29 -14.40 -15.47
C HIS A 169 -6.55 -13.04 -14.82
N ALA A 170 -6.82 -13.00 -13.51
CA ALA A 170 -7.00 -11.77 -12.77
C ALA A 170 -5.75 -10.86 -12.82
N ILE A 171 -4.55 -11.42 -12.68
CA ILE A 171 -3.28 -10.68 -12.80
C ILE A 171 -3.15 -10.02 -14.18
N ILE A 172 -3.37 -10.79 -15.25
CA ILE A 172 -3.29 -10.27 -16.63
C ILE A 172 -4.35 -9.17 -16.83
N PHE A 173 -5.57 -9.42 -16.38
CA PHE A 173 -6.67 -8.48 -16.52
C PHE A 173 -6.40 -7.15 -15.78
N VAL A 174 -5.89 -7.21 -14.54
CA VAL A 174 -5.48 -6.03 -13.76
C VAL A 174 -4.36 -5.28 -14.44
N GLN A 175 -3.34 -5.98 -14.95
CA GLN A 175 -2.24 -5.36 -15.69
C GLN A 175 -2.74 -4.58 -16.90
N VAL A 176 -3.67 -5.15 -17.68
CA VAL A 176 -4.27 -4.48 -18.84
C VAL A 176 -5.11 -3.27 -18.39
N PHE A 177 -5.96 -3.44 -17.37
CA PHE A 177 -6.79 -2.36 -16.83
C PHE A 177 -5.95 -1.16 -16.38
N LEU A 178 -4.90 -1.40 -15.58
CA LEU A 178 -4.01 -0.35 -15.09
C LEU A 178 -3.18 0.29 -16.21
N SER A 179 -2.81 -0.49 -17.23
CA SER A 179 -2.14 0.05 -18.42
C SER A 179 -3.04 1.02 -19.19
N LEU A 180 -4.33 0.69 -19.35
CA LEU A 180 -5.32 1.59 -19.97
C LEU A 180 -5.56 2.83 -19.10
N TRP A 181 -5.68 2.65 -17.79
CA TRP A 181 -5.79 3.76 -16.83
C TRP A 181 -4.65 4.75 -16.99
N ASN A 182 -3.41 4.25 -17.01
CA ASN A 182 -2.22 5.09 -17.17
C ASN A 182 -2.22 5.84 -18.49
N ARG A 183 -2.61 5.19 -19.60
CA ARG A 183 -2.72 5.86 -20.91
C ARG A 183 -3.74 7.00 -20.89
N VAL A 184 -4.90 6.80 -20.26
CA VAL A 184 -5.92 7.85 -20.12
C VAL A 184 -5.41 8.99 -19.25
N LYS A 185 -4.73 8.70 -18.14
CA LYS A 185 -4.14 9.71 -17.26
C LYS A 185 -3.07 10.53 -17.98
N GLN A 186 -2.18 9.88 -18.72
CA GLN A 186 -1.13 10.54 -19.49
C GLN A 186 -1.70 11.48 -20.56
N ARG A 187 -2.74 11.06 -21.29
CA ARG A 187 -3.42 11.93 -22.27
C ARG A 187 -4.01 13.17 -21.62
N ARG A 188 -4.78 13.00 -20.54
CA ARG A 188 -5.36 14.14 -19.81
C ARG A 188 -4.31 15.11 -19.28
N MET A 189 -3.16 14.60 -18.82
CA MET A 189 -2.06 15.46 -18.38
C MET A 189 -1.42 16.23 -19.54
N HIS A 190 -1.26 15.58 -20.69
CA HIS A 190 -0.74 16.22 -21.90
C HIS A 190 -1.69 17.31 -22.43
N ASP A 191 -3.00 17.06 -22.39
CA ASP A 191 -4.03 18.01 -22.84
C ASP A 191 -4.26 19.17 -21.85
N SER A 192 -3.68 19.10 -20.64
CA SER A 192 -3.78 20.13 -19.60
C SER A 192 -2.54 21.04 -19.52
N LEU A 193 -1.56 20.84 -20.40
CA LEU A 193 -0.38 21.69 -20.59
C LEU A 193 -0.61 22.68 -21.73
#